data_AF-A0A1H8SQZ8-F1
#
_entry.id   AF-A0A1H8SQZ8-F1
#
_cell.length_a   1.000
_cell.length_b   1.000
_cell.length_c   1.000
_cell.angle_alpha   90.00
_cell.angle_beta   90.00
_cell.angle_gamma   90.00
#
_symmetry.space_group_name_H-M   'P 1'
#
loop_
_entity.id
_entity.type
_entity.pdbx_description
1 polymer ?
#
loop_
_entity_poly.entity_id
_entity_poly.type
_entity_poly.pdbx_seq_one_letter_code
_entity_poly.pdbx_strand_id
1 'polypeptide(L)' 'MTLTLTCRSCREDITGEDEDALVAAAQAHHDTVHGADRSRHHRPGDGPHTPTRDGILARLHLHQRRHGGAQPPEEAQS' A
#
# COMPACT_ATOMS: atom_id res chain seq x y z
N MET A 1 1.57 16.93 -3.63
CA MET A 1 1.80 16.51 -2.23
C MET A 1 2.12 15.04 -2.30
N THR A 2 3.27 14.57 -1.82
CA THR A 2 3.64 13.16 -2.02
C THR A 2 2.87 12.25 -1.06
N LEU A 3 2.21 11.25 -1.62
CA LEU A 3 1.50 10.18 -0.91
C LEU A 3 2.42 8.97 -0.79
N THR A 4 2.36 8.29 0.35
CA THR A 4 3.17 7.10 0.62
C THR A 4 2.30 5.97 1.16
N LEU A 5 2.54 4.76 0.64
CA LEU A 5 1.90 3.53 1.06
C LEU A 5 2.93 2.42 1.20
N THR A 6 3.04 1.81 2.38
CA THR A 6 3.94 0.68 2.60
C THR A 6 3.29 -0.64 2.14
N CYS A 7 3.98 -1.39 1.29
CA CYS A 7 3.57 -2.74 0.90
C CYS A 7 3.73 -3.71 2.08
N ARG A 8 2.66 -4.37 2.51
CA ARG A 8 2.72 -5.27 3.68
C ARG A 8 3.56 -6.53 3.44
N SER A 9 3.70 -6.97 2.20
CA SER A 9 4.37 -8.21 1.84
C SER A 9 5.90 -8.07 1.84
N CYS A 10 6.42 -6.99 1.24
CA CYS A 10 7.88 -6.73 1.14
C CYS A 10 8.36 -5.59 2.04
N ARG A 11 7.45 -4.87 2.73
CA ARG A 11 7.72 -3.68 3.55
C ARG A 11 8.35 -2.51 2.81
N GLU A 12 8.24 -2.50 1.48
CA GLU A 12 8.75 -1.40 0.65
C GLU A 12 7.73 -0.25 0.59
N ASP A 13 8.23 0.99 0.64
CA ASP A 13 7.40 2.18 0.53
C ASP A 13 7.17 2.55 -0.93
N ILE A 14 5.90 2.57 -1.32
CA ILE A 14 5.44 2.98 -2.63
C ILE A 14 5.00 4.45 -2.52
N THR A 15 5.58 5.32 -3.34
CA THR A 15 5.25 6.75 -3.33
C THR A 15 4.60 7.18 -4.63
N GLY A 16 3.76 8.22 -4.57
CA GLY A 16 3.08 8.82 -5.71
C GLY A 16 2.80 10.30 -5.46
N GLU A 17 2.80 11.10 -6.52
CA GLU A 17 2.54 12.54 -6.43
C GLU A 17 1.06 12.89 -6.21
N ASP A 18 0.17 11.95 -6.58
CA ASP A 18 -1.26 11.98 -6.41
C ASP A 18 -1.82 10.53 -6.28
N GLU A 19 -3.13 10.40 -6.10
CA GLU A 19 -3.80 9.11 -5.91
C GLU A 19 -3.70 8.19 -7.14
N ASP A 20 -3.85 8.72 -8.35
CA ASP A 20 -3.74 7.95 -9.59
C ASP A 20 -2.28 7.49 -9.82
N ALA A 21 -1.31 8.38 -9.59
CA ALA A 21 0.11 8.03 -9.65
C ALA A 21 0.49 6.94 -8.63
N LEU A 22 -0.01 7.04 -7.39
CA LEU A 22 0.22 6.03 -6.36
C LEU A 22 -0.43 4.69 -6.72
N VAL A 23 -1.65 4.70 -7.27
CA VAL A 23 -2.35 3.49 -7.70
C VAL A 23 -1.58 2.81 -8.82
N ALA A 24 -1.13 3.55 -9.83
CA ALA A 24 -0.31 3.02 -10.91
C ALA A 24 1.00 2.42 -10.38
N ALA A 25 1.69 3.11 -9.47
CA ALA A 25 2.91 2.61 -8.84
C ALA A 25 2.67 1.35 -8.01
N ALA A 26 1.60 1.29 -7.23
CA ALA A 26 1.27 0.13 -6.40
C ALA A 26 0.84 -1.10 -7.22
N GLN A 27 0.13 -0.88 -8.33
CA GLN A 27 -0.21 -1.94 -9.29
C GLN A 27 1.05 -2.46 -9.98
N ALA A 28 1.91 -1.58 -10.49
CA ALA A 28 3.18 -1.96 -11.09
C ALA A 28 4.10 -2.70 -10.11
N HIS A 29 4.20 -2.24 -8.86
CA HIS A 29 4.93 -2.93 -7.80
C HIS A 29 4.35 -4.33 -7.55
N HIS A 30 3.03 -4.46 -7.43
CA HIS A 30 2.40 -5.76 -7.25
C HIS A 30 2.63 -6.69 -8.45
N ASP A 31 2.58 -6.19 -9.69
CA ASP A 31 2.82 -6.99 -10.89
C ASP A 31 4.29 -7.41 -11.04
N THR A 32 5.24 -6.53 -10.69
CA THR A 32 6.68 -6.81 -10.80
C THR A 32 7.23 -7.64 -9.65
N VAL A 33 6.85 -7.31 -8.41
CA VAL A 33 7.38 -7.94 -7.19
C VAL A 33 6.56 -9.18 -6.78
N HIS A 34 5.24 -9.14 -6.97
CA HIS A 34 4.32 -10.21 -6.56
C HIS A 34 3.61 -10.91 -7.72
N GLY A 35 3.72 -10.40 -8.95
CA GLY A 35 2.98 -10.93 -10.10
C GLY A 35 3.43 -12.34 -10.51
N ALA A 36 4.67 -12.69 -10.21
CA ALA A 36 5.22 -14.02 -10.50
C ALA A 36 4.78 -15.11 -9.49
N ASP A 37 4.33 -14.74 -8.28
CA ASP A 37 4.03 -15.70 -7.19
C ASP A 37 2.55 -16.15 -7.15
N ARG A 38 1.70 -15.61 -8.04
CA ARG A 38 0.25 -15.90 -8.08
C ARG A 38 -0.06 -17.37 -8.38
N SER A 39 0.88 -18.14 -8.92
CA SER A 39 0.59 -19.48 -9.40
C SER A 39 0.71 -20.59 -8.35
N ARG A 40 1.23 -20.32 -7.14
CA ARG A 40 1.53 -21.40 -6.16
C ARG A 40 0.60 -21.47 -4.95
N HIS A 41 -0.08 -20.38 -4.61
CA HIS A 41 -0.88 -20.30 -3.38
C HIS A 41 -2.38 -20.05 -3.60
N HIS A 42 -2.86 -20.04 -4.85
CA HIS A 42 -4.30 -19.97 -5.13
C HIS A 42 -5.00 -21.28 -4.70
N ARG A 43 -5.73 -21.24 -3.58
CA ARG A 43 -6.79 -22.21 -3.32
C ARG A 43 -7.96 -21.89 -4.25
N PRO A 44 -8.59 -22.88 -4.90
CA PRO A 44 -9.82 -22.65 -5.64
C PRO A 44 -10.89 -22.11 -4.67
N GLY A 45 -11.27 -20.84 -4.84
CA GLY A 45 -12.23 -20.12 -3.99
C GLY A 45 -11.71 -18.79 -3.42
N ASP A 46 -10.39 -18.63 -3.28
CA ASP A 46 -9.78 -17.33 -3.02
C ASP A 46 -9.66 -16.60 -4.36
N GLY A 47 -10.51 -15.59 -4.54
CA GLY A 47 -10.50 -14.74 -5.73
C GLY A 47 -9.13 -14.09 -5.95
N PRO A 48 -8.91 -13.47 -7.13
CA PRO A 48 -7.63 -12.82 -7.43
C PRO A 48 -7.30 -11.79 -6.34
N HIS A 49 -6.19 -11.98 -5.62
CA HIS A 49 -5.64 -11.01 -4.66
C HIS A 49 -5.01 -9.78 -5.34
N THR A 50 -5.36 -9.52 -6.60
CA THR A 50 -4.89 -8.37 -7.34
C THR A 50 -5.42 -7.09 -6.65
N PRO A 51 -4.55 -6.15 -6.26
CA PRO A 51 -4.97 -4.91 -5.65
C PRO A 51 -5.73 -4.06 -6.68
N THR A 52 -7.03 -3.87 -6.46
CA THR A 52 -7.85 -2.94 -7.22
C THR A 52 -7.55 -1.50 -6.81
N ARG A 53 -7.90 -0.52 -7.66
CA ARG A 53 -7.77 0.92 -7.36
C ARG A 53 -8.42 1.26 -6.02
N ASP A 54 -9.70 0.91 -5.83
CA ASP A 54 -10.42 1.13 -4.57
C ASP A 54 -9.72 0.46 -3.38
N GLY A 55 -9.19 -0.75 -3.56
CA GLY A 55 -8.46 -1.46 -2.51
C GLY A 55 -7.14 -0.77 -2.12
N ILE A 56 -6.46 -0.13 -3.07
CA ILE A 56 -5.24 0.64 -2.82
C ILE A 56 -5.59 1.95 -2.11
N LEU A 57 -6.59 2.70 -2.60
CA LEU A 57 -7.01 3.96 -1.99
C LEU A 57 -7.58 3.76 -0.59
N ALA A 58 -8.37 2.71 -0.36
CA ALA A 58 -8.84 2.35 0.97
C ALA A 58 -7.67 2.08 1.94
N ARG A 59 -6.61 1.41 1.47
CA ARG A 59 -5.39 1.19 2.26
C ARG A 59 -4.62 2.46 2.51
N LEU A 60 -4.47 3.33 1.50
CA LEU A 60 -3.86 4.64 1.66
C LEU A 60 -4.59 5.44 2.76
N HIS A 61 -5.92 5.53 2.69
CA HIS A 61 -6.71 6.22 3.70
C HIS A 61 -6.58 5.60 5.10
N LEU A 62 -6.50 4.27 5.20
CA LEU A 62 -6.22 3.60 6.48
C LEU A 62 -4.82 3.92 7.00
N HIS A 63 -3.82 3.96 6.11
CA HIS A 63 -2.44 4.31 6.44
C HIS A 63 -2.35 5.77 6.94
N GLN A 64 -2.94 6.70 6.20
CA GLN A 64 -3.02 8.11 6.59
C GLN A 64 -3.76 8.31 7.92
N ARG A 65 -4.79 7.54 8.23
CA ARG A 65 -5.43 7.61 9.56
C ARG A 65 -4.52 7.11 10.68
N ARG A 66 -3.74 6.06 10.43
CA ARG A 66 -2.82 5.47 11.42
C ARG A 66 -1.57 6.30 11.65
N HIS A 67 -1.04 6.93 10.60
CA HIS A 67 0.22 7.67 10.63
C HIS A 67 0.05 9.19 10.56
N GLY A 68 -1.02 9.69 9.95
CA GLY A 68 -1.37 11.12 9.91
C GLY A 68 -2.14 11.61 11.15
N GLY A 69 -2.45 10.73 12.10
CA GLY A 69 -2.98 11.06 13.43
C GLY A 69 -1.96 10.92 14.57
N ALA A 70 -0.72 10.53 14.27
CA ALA A 70 0.36 10.43 15.23
C ALA A 70 1.54 11.27 14.74
N GLN A 71 1.50 12.57 15.02
CA GLN A 71 2.78 13.21 15.34
C GLN A 71 3.40 12.37 16.46
N PRO A 72 4.65 11.88 16.34
CA PRO A 72 5.34 11.37 17.51
C PRO A 72 5.23 12.47 18.59
N PRO A 73 4.90 12.13 19.86
CA PRO A 73 4.92 13.14 20.90
C PRO A 73 6.33 13.73 20.89
N GLU A 74 6.43 14.96 20.38
CA GLU A 74 7.61 15.79 20.51
C GLU A 74 7.96 15.74 22.00
N GLU A 75 9.19 15.33 22.30
CA GLU A 75 9.71 15.24 23.65
C GLU A 75 9.50 16.58 24.36
N ALA A 76 8.44 16.65 25.15
CA ALA A 76 8.17 17.74 26.09
C ALA A 76 7.97 17.12 27.48
N GLN A 77 8.94 16.30 27.90
CA GLN A 77 9.25 16.14 29.32
C GLN A 77 10.54 16.91 29.58
N SER A 78 10.33 18.16 29.97
CA SER A 78 11.11 18.99 30.92
C SER A 78 12.63 19.03 30.81
#